data_AF-A0A0F8ZQS4-F1
#
_entry.id   AF-A0A0F8ZQS4-F1
#
_cell.length_a   1.000
_cell.length_b   1.000
_cell.length_c   1.000
_cell.angle_alpha   90.00
_cell.angle_beta   90.00
_cell.angle_gamma   90.00
#
_symmetry.space_group_name_H-M   'P 1'
#
loop_
_entity.id
_entity.type
_entity.pdbx_description
1 polymer ?
#
loop_
_entity_poly.entity_id
_entity_poly.type
_entity_poly.pdbx_seq_one_letter_code
_entity_poly.pdbx_strand_id
1 'polypeptide(L)' 'MTLKPNGQQVTIREQIIEDAPSGLTFVFEKLPSGLSKLKIYGDLPLGNREIIFDQEGREAGGGTCLTGCHPTWLHEVSD' A
#
# COMPACT_ATOMS: atom_id res chain seq x y z
N MET A 1 -1.45 14.02 9.52
CA MET A 1 -2.79 13.53 9.95
C MET A 1 -3.83 14.28 9.15
N THR A 2 -4.69 13.58 8.42
CA THR A 2 -5.80 14.20 7.70
C THR A 2 -7.00 14.24 8.64
N LEU A 3 -7.57 15.43 8.87
CA LEU A 3 -8.80 15.59 9.64
C LEU A 3 -9.99 15.53 8.68
N LYS A 4 -11.03 14.78 9.02
CA LYS A 4 -12.31 14.93 8.31
C LYS A 4 -12.91 16.31 8.62
N PRO A 5 -13.82 16.84 7.79
CA PRO A 5 -14.49 18.13 8.03
C PRO A 5 -15.16 18.25 9.40
N ASN A 6 -15.50 17.13 10.04
CA ASN A 6 -16.09 17.05 11.38
C ASN A 6 -15.05 16.98 12.53
N GLY A 7 -13.76 17.17 12.24
CA GLY A 7 -12.69 17.10 13.23
C GLY A 7 -12.36 15.67 13.70
N GLN A 8 -13.00 14.64 13.15
CA GLN A 8 -12.65 13.26 13.48
C GLN A 8 -11.28 12.91 12.88
N GLN A 9 -10.46 12.27 13.71
CA GLN A 9 -9.26 11.61 13.24
C GLN A 9 -9.65 10.46 12.32
N VAL A 10 -8.99 10.38 11.18
CA VAL A 10 -9.09 9.23 10.29
C VAL A 10 -7.74 8.57 10.15
N THR A 11 -7.78 7.25 10.13
CA THR A 11 -6.63 6.42 9.81
C THR A 11 -6.77 5.95 8.38
N ILE A 12 -5.79 6.29 7.56
CA ILE A 12 -5.68 5.75 6.20
C ILE A 12 -5.31 4.27 6.34
N ARG A 13 -6.22 3.39 5.94
CA ARG A 13 -5.96 1.94 5.92
C ARG A 13 -5.22 1.52 4.67
N GLU A 14 -5.50 2.19 3.57
CA GLU A 14 -4.88 1.92 2.28
C GLU A 14 -4.74 3.22 1.48
N GLN A 15 -3.64 3.37 0.74
CA GLN A 15 -3.41 4.47 -0.17
C GLN A 15 -2.63 3.99 -1.39
N ILE A 16 -3.07 4.39 -2.57
CA ILE A 16 -2.38 4.13 -3.83
C ILE A 16 -1.85 5.45 -4.37
N ILE A 17 -0.60 5.45 -4.81
CA ILE A 17 0.05 6.58 -5.47
C ILE A 17 0.58 6.08 -6.80
N GLU A 18 0.10 6.67 -7.90
CA GLU A 18 0.57 6.39 -9.25
C GLU A 18 1.50 7.52 -9.70
N ASP A 19 2.75 7.19 -10.00
CA ASP A 19 3.75 8.12 -10.51
C ASP A 19 3.99 7.86 -12.00
N ALA A 20 3.17 8.50 -12.83
CA ALA A 20 3.18 8.27 -14.28
C ALA A 20 4.55 8.47 -14.96
N PRO A 21 5.37 9.48 -14.62
CA PRO A 21 6.71 9.64 -15.20
C PRO A 21 7.66 8.47 -14.95
N SER A 22 7.62 7.84 -13.77
CA SER A 22 8.46 6.67 -13.47
C SER A 22 7.78 5.35 -13.86
N GLY A 23 6.48 5.36 -14.12
CA GLY A 23 5.68 4.16 -14.33
C GLY A 23 5.51 3.32 -13.07
N LEU A 24 5.78 3.89 -11.89
CA LEU A 24 5.67 3.19 -10.62
C LEU A 24 4.31 3.40 -9.96
N THR A 25 3.82 2.36 -9.29
CA THR A 25 2.66 2.45 -8.40
C THR A 25 3.07 2.01 -6.99
N PHE A 26 2.79 2.87 -6.01
CA PHE A 26 3.04 2.62 -4.60
C PHE A 26 1.73 2.34 -3.88
N VAL A 27 1.64 1.21 -3.20
CA VAL A 27 0.47 0.85 -2.38
C VAL A 27 0.90 0.76 -0.93
N PHE A 28 0.33 1.62 -0.10
CA PHE A 28 0.48 1.58 1.36
C PHE A 28 -0.73 0.87 1.95
N GLU A 29 -0.51 -0.11 2.82
CA GLU A 29 -1.57 -0.91 3.44
C GLU A 29 -1.28 -1.08 4.93
N LYS A 30 -2.33 -0.97 5.75
CA LYS A 30 -2.28 -1.31 7.18
C LYS A 30 -2.79 -2.73 7.37
N LEU A 31 -1.92 -3.64 7.80
CA LEU A 31 -2.26 -5.04 8.02
C LEU A 31 -3.11 -5.20 9.30
N PRO A 32 -3.95 -6.25 9.40
CA PRO A 32 -4.71 -6.55 10.63
C PRO A 32 -3.85 -6.74 11.88
N SER A 33 -2.58 -7.15 11.71
CA SER A 33 -1.59 -7.28 12.77
C SER A 33 -1.13 -5.93 13.35
N GLY A 34 -1.51 -4.80 12.75
CA GLY A 34 -1.03 -3.48 13.11
C GLY A 34 0.27 -3.07 12.41
N LEU A 35 0.91 -3.97 11.68
CA LEU A 35 2.06 -3.66 10.82
C LEU A 35 1.62 -2.84 9.60
N SER A 36 2.54 -2.10 9.01
CA SER A 36 2.29 -1.37 7.76
C SER A 36 3.07 -2.04 6.64
N LYS A 37 2.52 -2.05 5.42
CA LYS A 37 3.16 -2.63 4.24
C LYS A 37 3.20 -1.60 3.12
N LEU A 38 4.34 -1.49 2.46
CA LEU A 38 4.52 -0.76 1.21
C LEU A 38 4.74 -1.79 0.10
N LYS A 39 3.92 -1.76 -0.93
CA LYS A 39 4.11 -2.52 -2.17
C LYS A 39 4.50 -1.55 -3.28
N ILE A 40 5.49 -1.93 -4.09
CA ILE A 40 6.04 -1.13 -5.18
C ILE A 40 5.90 -1.95 -6.45
N TYR A 41 5.19 -1.39 -7.41
CA TYR A 41 4.90 -2.00 -8.71
C TYR A 41 5.49 -1.18 -9.84
N GLY A 42 5.83 -1.84 -10.95
CA GLY A 42 6.28 -1.22 -12.18
C GLY A 42 7.32 -2.06 -12.90
N ASP A 43 8.01 -1.45 -13.87
CA ASP A 43 9.12 -2.08 -14.59
C ASP A 43 10.40 -2.05 -13.74
N LEU A 44 10.45 -2.95 -12.75
CA LEU A 44 11.56 -3.06 -11.80
C LEU A 44 12.47 -4.24 -12.19
N PRO A 45 13.82 -4.09 -12.13
CA PRO A 45 14.75 -5.14 -12.54
C PRO A 45 14.60 -6.50 -11.83
N LEU A 46 14.04 -6.52 -10.61
CA LEU A 46 13.79 -7.73 -9.82
C LEU A 46 12.29 -7.97 -9.56
N GLY A 47 11.44 -7.38 -10.40
CA GLY A 47 9.98 -7.41 -10.23
C GLY A 47 9.49 -6.54 -9.07
N ASN A 48 8.19 -6.66 -8.82
CA ASN A 48 7.50 -5.91 -7.77
C ASN A 48 8.06 -6.26 -6.38
N ARG A 49 8.04 -5.28 -5.48
CA ARG A 49 8.58 -5.45 -4.13
C ARG A 49 7.56 -5.13 -3.05
N GLU A 50 7.72 -5.74 -1.90
CA GLU A 50 7.05 -5.34 -0.68
C GLU A 50 8.03 -5.12 0.47
N ILE A 51 7.72 -4.14 1.32
CA ILE A 51 8.46 -3.77 2.51
C ILE A 51 7.45 -3.69 3.65
N ILE A 52 7.76 -4.30 4.78
CA ILE A 52 6.91 -4.34 5.97
C ILE A 52 7.57 -3.49 7.05
N PHE A 53 6.77 -2.67 7.71
CA PHE A 53 7.17 -1.79 8.79
C PHE A 53 6.47 -2.19 10.09
N ASP A 54 7.21 -2.14 11.20
CA ASP A 54 6.65 -2.29 12.54
C ASP A 54 5.81 -1.07 12.97
N GLN A 55 5.31 -1.11 14.20
CA GLN A 55 4.47 -0.05 14.75
C GLN A 55 5.25 1.24 15.03
N GLU A 56 6.58 1.14 15.15
CA GLU A 56 7.50 2.26 15.32
C GLU A 56 8.00 2.82 13.97
N GLY A 57 7.59 2.21 12.85
CA GLY A 57 7.97 2.61 11.50
C GLY A 57 9.34 2.08 11.05
N ARG A 58 9.92 1.11 11.75
CA ARG A 58 11.18 0.46 11.36
C ARG A 58 10.89 -0.70 10.41
N GLU A 59 11.83 -1.00 9.52
CA GLU A 59 11.73 -2.17 8.65
C GLU A 59 11.69 -3.46 9.47
N ALA A 60 10.62 -4.24 9.27
CA ALA A 60 10.38 -5.53 9.91
C ALA A 60 10.54 -6.71 8.95
N GLY A 61 10.65 -6.45 7.65
CA GLY A 61 10.88 -7.46 6.61
C GLY A 61 10.52 -6.95 5.22
N GLY A 62 10.67 -7.81 4.22
CA GLY A 62 10.33 -7.50 2.83
C GLY A 62 10.59 -8.66 1.89
N GLY A 63 10.22 -8.48 0.63
CA GLY A 63 10.39 -9.51 -0.39
C GLY A 63 9.80 -9.14 -1.75
N THR A 64 9.70 -10.12 -2.63
CA THR A 64 9.03 -9.96 -3.93
C THR A 64 7.52 -9.95 -3.74
N CYS A 65 6.84 -8.96 -4.30
CA CYS A 65 5.39 -8.88 -4.25
C CYS A 65 4.78 -9.68 -5.41
N LEU A 66 4.18 -10.82 -5.09
CA LEU A 66 3.58 -11.72 -6.09
C LEU A 66 2.11 -11.41 -6.36
N THR A 67 1.49 -10.51 -5.60
CA THR A 67 0.07 -10.16 -5.69
C THR A 67 -0.15 -8.91 -6.54
N GLY A 68 -1.28 -8.81 -7.23
CA GLY A 68 -1.63 -7.64 -8.08
C GLY A 68 -1.67 -6.30 -7.32
N CYS A 69 -1.56 -5.20 -8.07
CA CYS A 69 -1.46 -3.84 -7.51
C CYS A 69 -2.79 -3.15 -7.19
N HIS A 70 -3.92 -3.80 -7.46
CA HIS A 70 -5.24 -3.21 -7.28
C HIS A 70 -5.91 -3.80 -6.03
N PRO A 71 -6.50 -2.95 -5.17
CA PRO A 71 -7.33 -3.41 -4.07
C PRO A 71 -8.52 -4.21 -4.58
N THR A 72 -8.93 -5.19 -3.79
CA THR A 72 -10.05 -6.05 -4.15
C THR A 72 -11.39 -5.32 -4.21
N TRP A 73 -11.52 -4.16 -3.55
CA TRP A 73 -12.72 -3.33 -3.61
C TRP A 73 -12.83 -2.48 -4.89
N LEU A 74 -11.77 -2.41 -5.71
CA LEU A 74 -11.85 -1.85 -7.07
C LEU A 74 -12.35 -2.88 -8.09
N HIS A 75 -12.36 -4.17 -7.75
CA HIS A 75 -12.95 -5.18 -8.62
C HIS A 75 -14.47 -5.09 -8.53
N GLU A 76 -15.14 -4.92 -9.68
CA GLU A 76 -16.59 -5.02 -9.74
C GLU A 76 -17.02 -6.39 -9.21
N VAL A 77 -17.93 -6.38 -8.24
CA VAL A 77 -18.62 -7.61 -7.82
C VAL A 77 -19.58 -7.95 -8.96
N SER A 78 -19.26 -9.01 -9.71
CA SER A 78 -20.20 -9.61 -10.66
C SER A 78 -21.14 -10.54 -9.89
N ASP A 79 -22.45 -10.39 -10.08
CA ASP A 79 -23.50 -11.24 -9.49
C ASP A 79 -23.39 -12.72 -9.91
#